data_AF-A0A5E4P4C3-F1
#
_entry.id   AF-A0A5E4P4C3-F1
#
_cell.length_a   1.000
_cell.length_b   1.000
_cell.length_c   1.000
_cell.angle_alpha   90.00
_cell.angle_beta   90.00
_cell.angle_gamma   90.00
#
_symmetry.space_group_name_H-M   'P 1'
#
loop_
_entity.id
_entity.type
_entity.pdbx_description
1 polymer ?
#
loop_
_entity_poly.entity_id
_entity_poly.type
_entity_poly.pdbx_seq_one_letter_code
_entity_poly.pdbx_strand_id
1 'polypeptide(L)' 'MIVLDTNVISALMDPARNSAVVAWMNLQPDLSVWTTSITILELRFGIERLGSKPNQSLELTRGS' A
#
# COMPACT_ATOMS: atom_id res chain seq x y z
N MET A 1 -0.11 -12.38 17.25
CA MET A 1 -0.08 -13.03 15.93
C MET A 1 -1.05 -12.28 15.04
N ILE A 2 -0.57 -11.61 14.00
CA ILE A 2 -1.39 -10.81 13.09
C ILE A 2 -1.04 -11.11 11.64
N VAL A 3 -2.06 -11.12 10.78
CA VAL A 3 -1.92 -11.24 9.33
C VAL A 3 -2.26 -9.90 8.70
N LEU A 4 -1.31 -9.33 7.96
CA LEU A 4 -1.46 -8.06 7.27
C LEU A 4 -2.14 -8.26 5.91
N ASP A 5 -3.09 -7.39 5.63
CA ASP A 5 -3.77 -7.25 4.35
C ASP A 5 -3.07 -6.19 3.46
N THR A 6 -3.46 -6.14 2.18
CA THR A 6 -2.93 -5.25 1.15
C THR A 6 -3.10 -3.77 1.52
N ASN A 7 -4.19 -3.40 2.19
CA ASN A 7 -4.41 -2.02 2.64
C ASN A 7 -3.39 -1.54 3.69
N VAL A 8 -3.02 -2.39 4.65
CA VAL A 8 -2.05 -2.04 5.70
C VAL A 8 -0.65 -1.97 5.10
N ILE A 9 -0.29 -2.94 4.24
CA ILE A 9 1.01 -2.94 3.58
C ILE A 9 1.15 -1.75 2.63
N SER A 10 0.10 -1.41 1.87
CA SER A 10 0.13 -0.21 1.01
C SER A 10 0.20 1.10 1.81
N ALA A 11 -0.44 1.18 2.98
CA ALA A 11 -0.29 2.33 3.87
C ALA A 11 1.15 2.51 4.37
N LEU A 12 1.88 1.41 4.63
CA LEU A 12 3.31 1.45 4.98
C LEU A 12 4.20 1.94 3.83
N MET A 13 3.73 1.91 2.58
CA MET A 13 4.46 2.48 1.42
C MET A 13 4.36 4.00 1.34
N ASP A 14 3.43 4.63 2.07
CA ASP A 14 3.34 6.08 2.22
C ASP A 14 3.24 6.48 3.71
N PRO A 15 4.37 6.43 4.44
CA PRO A 15 4.42 6.73 5.86
C PRO A 15 3.95 8.14 6.23
N ALA A 16 4.15 9.12 5.33
CA ALA A 16 3.80 10.50 5.58
C ALA A 16 2.28 10.69 5.69
N ARG A 17 1.50 9.97 4.88
CA ARG A 17 0.03 9.98 4.93
C ARG A 17 -0.54 9.01 5.95
N ASN A 18 0.23 8.02 6.42
CA ASN A 18 -0.25 6.91 7.26
C ASN A 18 0.57 6.71 8.54
N SER A 19 0.94 7.79 9.21
CA SER A 19 1.80 7.75 10.41
C SER A 19 1.23 6.88 11.55
N ALA A 20 -0.09 6.82 11.71
CA ALA A 20 -0.74 5.97 12.71
C ALA A 20 -0.52 4.47 12.44
N VAL A 21 -0.54 4.05 11.18
CA VAL A 21 -0.28 2.65 10.78
C VAL A 21 1.17 2.29 11.05
N VAL A 22 2.10 3.21 10.79
CA VAL A 22 3.53 3.02 11.09
C VAL A 22 3.77 2.92 12.60
N ALA A 23 3.20 3.83 13.37
CA ALA A 23 3.33 3.82 14.83
C ALA A 23 2.77 2.51 15.43
N TRP A 24 1.62 2.06 14.93
CA TRP A 24 1.06 0.77 15.31
C TRP A 24 1.95 -0.40 14.90
N MET A 25 2.49 -0.40 13.68
CA MET A 25 3.34 -1.47 13.17
C MET A 25 4.64 -1.60 14.00
N ASN A 26 5.21 -0.49 14.45
CA ASN A 26 6.39 -0.46 15.31
C ASN A 26 6.19 -1.07 16.71
N LEU A 27 4.94 -1.30 17.13
CA LEU A 27 4.61 -1.94 18.41
C LEU A 27 4.44 -3.46 18.28
N GLN A 28 4.51 -4.01 17.06
CA GLN A 28 4.30 -5.44 16.84
C GLN A 28 5.59 -6.22 17.08
N PRO A 29 5.57 -7.35 17.80
CA PRO A 29 6.74 -8.22 17.93
C PRO A 29 7.19 -8.82 16.59
N ASP A 30 8.50 -8.88 16.34
CA ASP A 30 9.10 -9.28 15.05
C ASP A 30 8.61 -10.63 14.49
N LEU A 31 8.43 -11.63 15.36
CA LEU A 31 7.99 -12.98 14.95
C LEU A 31 6.47 -13.16 14.94
N SER A 32 5.71 -12.07 15.04
CA SER A 32 4.25 -12.11 15.19
C SER A 32 3.50 -11.51 14.01
N VAL A 33 4.19 -10.99 13.00
CA VAL A 33 3.62 -10.37 11.80
C VAL A 33 3.76 -11.28 10.60
N TRP A 34 2.65 -11.52 9.93
CA TRP A 34 2.55 -12.42 8.78
C TRP A 34 1.75 -11.74 7.67
N THR A 35 1.82 -12.30 6.47
CA THR A 35 0.92 -11.94 5.38
C THR A 35 0.59 -13.20 4.58
N THR A 36 -0.30 -13.10 3.60
CA THR A 36 -0.74 -14.24 2.80
C THR A 36 -0.13 -14.21 1.40
N SER A 37 -0.01 -15.36 0.74
CA SER A 37 0.37 -15.41 -0.67
C SER A 37 -0.61 -14.66 -1.58
N ILE A 38 -1.88 -14.52 -1.17
CA ILE A 38 -2.89 -13.73 -1.89
C ILE A 38 -2.57 -12.24 -1.79
N THR A 39 -2.29 -11.73 -0.59
CA THR A 39 -1.85 -10.34 -0.37
C THR A 39 -0.58 -10.01 -1.18
N ILE A 40 0.37 -10.95 -1.25
CA ILE A 40 1.56 -10.79 -2.11
C ILE A 40 1.20 -10.70 -3.60
N LEU A 41 0.25 -11.53 -4.07
CA LEU A 41 -0.22 -11.49 -5.47
C LEU A 41 -0.87 -10.14 -5.79
N GLU A 42 -1.74 -9.64 -4.91
CA GLU A 42 -2.42 -8.34 -5.07
C GLU A 42 -1.43 -7.17 -5.16
N LEU A 43 -0.43 -7.14 -4.27
CA LEU A 43 0.61 -6.11 -4.28
C LEU A 43 1.42 -6.13 -5.58
N ARG A 44 1.85 -7.31 -6.05
CA ARG A 44 2.59 -7.46 -7.31
C ARG A 44 1.77 -6.99 -8.50
N PHE A 45 0.51 -7.43 -8.58
CA PHE A 45 -0.41 -7.02 -9.63
C PHE A 45 -0.63 -5.50 -9.63
N GLY A 46 -0.79 -4.89 -8.44
CA GLY A 46 -0.93 -3.45 -8.28
C GLY A 46 0.29 -2.67 -8.79
N ILE A 47 1.50 -3.09 -8.42
CA ILE A 47 2.76 -2.46 -8.84
C ILE A 47 2.95 -2.56 -10.36
N GLU A 48 2.75 -3.74 -10.96
CA GLU A 48 2.86 -3.94 -12.40
C GLU A 48 1.88 -3.06 -13.20
N ARG A 49 0.66 -2.87 -12.67
CA ARG A 49 -0.34 -1.99 -13.26
C ARG A 49 0.03 -0.51 -13.17
N LEU A 50 0.68 -0.07 -12.09
CA LEU A 50 1.14 1.32 -11.95
C LEU A 50 2.25 1.64 -12.97
N GLY A 51 3.18 0.72 -13.22
CA GLY A 51 4.20 0.87 -14.27
C GLY A 51 3.63 0.88 -15.70
N SER A 52 2.41 0.37 -15.88
CA SER A 52 1.74 0.26 -17.18
C SER A 52 0.80 1.44 -17.50
N LYS A 53 0.59 2.38 -16.57
CA LYS A 53 -0.25 3.57 -16.82
C LYS A 53 0.62 4.71 -17.37
N PRO A 54 0.44 5.15 -18.64
CA PRO A 54 1.02 6.41 -19.08
C PRO A 54 0.44 7.56 -18.25
N ASN A 55 1.29 8.53 -17.88
CA ASN A 55 0.97 9.65 -16.98
C ASN A 55 -0.37 10.33 -17.33
N GLN A 56 -1.45 9.94 -16.64
CA GLN A 56 -2.76 10.59 -16.74
C GLN A 56 -2.76 11.85 -15.86
N SER A 57 -1.83 12.75 -16.14
CA SER A 57 -1.92 14.16 -15.79
C SER A 57 -2.65 14.84 -16.94
N LEU A 58 -3.55 15.78 -16.63
CA LEU A 58 -4.34 16.62 -17.54
C LEU A 58 -5.74 16.07 -17.91
N GLU A 59 -6.72 16.18 -17.00
CA GLU A 59 -8.12 16.43 -17.40
C GLU A 59 -9.02 16.92 -16.24
N LEU A 60 -8.59 17.94 -15.49
CA LEU A 60 -9.50 18.75 -14.66
C LEU A 60 -9.08 20.23 -14.69
N THR A 61 -8.89 20.79 -15.90
CA THR A 61 -8.79 22.26 -16.09
C THR A 61 -8.97 22.65 -17.57
N ARG A 62 -10.14 22.37 -18.15
CA ARG A 62 -10.62 23.08 -19.36
C ARG A 62 -12.14 22.99 -19.46
N GLY A 63 -12.78 23.60 -18.48
CA GLY A 63 -14.18 24.01 -18.52
C GLY A 63 -14.25 25.47 -18.08
N SER A 64 -13.77 26.38 -18.93
CA SER A 64 -14.01 27.83 -18.95
C SER A 64 -13.48 28.38 -20.27
#